data_AF-A0A2K3QJJ3-F1
#
_entry.id   AF-A0A2K3QJJ3-F1
#
_cell.length_a   1.000
_cell.length_b   1.000
_cell.length_c   1.000
_cell.angle_alpha   90.00
_cell.angle_beta   90.00
_cell.angle_gamma   90.00
#
_symmetry.space_group_name_H-M   'P 1'
#
loop_
_entity.id
_entity.type
_entity.pdbx_description
1 polymer ?
#
loop_
_entity_poly.entity_id
_entity_poly.type
_entity_poly.pdbx_seq_one_letter_code
_entity_poly.pdbx_strand_id
1 'polypeptide(L)'
;VAIVSFFPSTPQIAPLNQGEFQLQRRRHHSIAHSNPSPSAAKPLPAASAATPRVLPLQSSRNPPSQRNSSNMGLNIFRIAADLSHLASIFILLHKMVQMNSCSGISFKSQALYLFVYVTRYLDLFSTESIYNLVFKIMFIGSQGYIIYLMTNAYKPTNDPNVDTFRVQYLLGGAAVLAILFPYKYTISEILWAFSIWLESVAILPQLFMLQRTGEAETITTHYLFALGSYRALYIPNWIYRYFAEPSHKPDWIAIIAGLVQTVLYSDFFYVYYTKVLKGKKFKLPV
;
A
#
# COMPACT_ATOMS: atom_id res chain seq x y z
N VAL A 1 11.57 20.44 6.97
CA VAL A 1 10.39 19.66 6.54
C VAL A 1 9.46 19.53 7.72
N ALA A 2 8.32 20.24 7.75
CA ALA A 2 7.54 20.34 8.99
C ALA A 2 7.04 18.97 9.51
N ILE A 3 6.80 17.98 8.63
CA ILE A 3 6.20 16.69 9.01
C ILE A 3 7.23 15.67 9.53
N VAL A 4 8.48 15.73 9.08
CA VAL A 4 9.53 14.79 9.53
C VAL A 4 10.26 15.32 10.77
N SER A 5 10.22 16.63 11.02
CA SER A 5 10.64 17.25 12.29
C SER A 5 9.89 16.71 13.51
N PHE A 6 8.76 16.01 13.32
CA PHE A 6 8.00 15.36 14.39
C PHE A 6 8.57 14.01 14.84
N PHE A 7 9.56 13.44 14.15
CA PHE A 7 10.21 12.21 14.62
C PHE A 7 11.34 12.56 15.59
N PRO A 8 11.22 12.23 16.89
CA PRO A 8 12.24 12.57 17.87
C PRO A 8 13.56 11.86 17.55
N SER A 9 14.66 12.62 17.54
CA SER A 9 16.02 12.08 17.65
C SER A 9 16.15 11.39 19.02
N THR A 10 16.03 10.06 19.04
CA THR A 10 16.10 9.30 20.30
C THR A 10 17.47 9.45 20.99
N PRO A 11 17.52 9.86 22.27
CA PRO A 11 18.69 9.65 23.12
C PRO A 11 18.85 8.14 23.44
N GLN A 12 20.08 7.71 23.69
CA GLN A 12 20.41 6.34 24.12
C GLN A 12 19.71 6.04 25.46
N ILE A 13 18.83 5.04 25.48
CA ILE A 13 18.16 4.56 26.70
C ILE A 13 18.86 3.27 27.14
N ALA A 14 19.38 3.29 28.37
CA ALA A 14 19.95 2.16 29.09
C ALA A 14 18.88 1.07 29.38
N PRO A 15 19.26 -0.22 29.52
CA PRO A 15 18.29 -1.31 29.61
C PRO A 15 17.52 -1.29 30.94
N LEU A 16 16.19 -1.43 30.85
CA LEU A 16 15.31 -1.56 32.01
C LEU A 16 15.25 -3.01 32.52
N ASN A 17 15.26 -3.13 33.84
CA ASN A 17 15.35 -4.36 34.61
C ASN A 17 14.06 -5.21 34.46
N GLN A 18 14.23 -6.52 34.19
CA GLN A 18 13.13 -7.48 34.09
C GLN A 18 12.67 -7.89 35.49
N GLY A 19 11.46 -7.47 35.87
CA GLY A 19 10.83 -8.00 37.07
C GLY A 19 9.67 -7.12 37.48
N GLU A 20 8.49 -7.38 36.89
CA GLU A 20 7.15 -7.08 37.44
C GLU A 20 6.11 -7.20 36.31
N PHE A 21 5.59 -8.39 36.05
CA PHE A 21 4.25 -8.60 35.45
C PHE A 21 3.84 -10.07 35.61
N GLN A 22 3.67 -10.48 36.86
CA GLN A 22 3.05 -11.76 37.25
C GLN A 22 2.01 -11.47 38.34
N LEU A 23 0.94 -10.74 37.99
CA LEU A 23 -0.17 -10.47 38.93
C LEU A 23 -1.46 -10.06 38.22
N GLN A 24 -1.93 -10.86 37.26
CA GLN A 24 -3.33 -10.76 36.82
C GLN A 24 -3.88 -12.07 36.25
N ARG A 25 -3.64 -13.16 36.96
CA ARG A 25 -4.24 -14.47 36.67
C ARG A 25 -4.67 -15.14 37.97
N ARG A 26 -5.78 -14.66 38.57
CA ARG A 26 -6.59 -15.36 39.59
C ARG A 26 -7.84 -14.51 39.90
N ARG A 27 -8.97 -15.17 40.13
CA ARG A 27 -10.38 -14.69 40.27
C ARG A 27 -11.09 -14.65 38.91
N HIS A 28 -12.09 -15.47 38.57
CA HIS A 28 -13.07 -16.21 39.36
C HIS A 28 -13.39 -17.58 38.74
N HIS A 29 -13.45 -18.60 39.59
CA HIS A 29 -14.06 -19.90 39.34
C HIS A 29 -15.46 -19.92 39.99
N SER A 30 -16.38 -20.64 39.34
CA SER A 30 -17.48 -21.43 39.92
C SER A 30 -18.73 -20.70 40.43
N ILE A 31 -19.85 -20.86 39.71
CA ILE A 31 -21.15 -21.30 40.26
C ILE A 31 -21.78 -22.28 39.25
N ALA A 32 -22.32 -23.38 39.77
CA ALA A 32 -22.85 -24.53 39.05
C ALA A 32 -24.40 -24.58 39.03
N HIS A 33 -24.90 -25.46 38.16
CA HIS A 33 -26.21 -26.13 38.11
C HIS A 33 -27.49 -25.35 37.74
N SER A 34 -28.10 -25.71 36.61
CA SER A 34 -29.19 -26.72 36.54
C SER A 34 -29.79 -26.82 35.13
N ASN A 35 -29.88 -28.04 34.60
CA ASN A 35 -30.66 -28.39 33.41
C ASN A 35 -32.08 -28.78 33.83
N PRO A 36 -33.06 -28.64 32.92
CA PRO A 36 -34.09 -29.67 32.79
C PRO A 36 -34.14 -30.29 31.39
N SER A 37 -34.46 -31.58 31.40
CA SER A 37 -34.61 -32.54 30.31
C SER A 37 -35.70 -32.17 29.27
N PRO A 38 -35.71 -32.85 28.10
CA PRO A 38 -36.48 -32.44 26.92
C PRO A 38 -37.92 -32.97 26.95
N SER A 39 -38.87 -32.14 26.54
CA SER A 39 -40.27 -32.55 26.34
C SER A 39 -40.57 -32.70 24.84
N ALA A 40 -41.10 -33.88 24.50
CA ALA A 40 -41.48 -34.30 23.17
C ALA A 40 -42.82 -33.68 22.73
N ALA A 41 -42.91 -33.23 21.48
CA ALA A 41 -44.18 -33.00 20.81
C ALA A 41 -44.10 -33.24 19.29
N LYS A 42 -44.66 -34.40 18.92
CA LYS A 42 -45.33 -34.87 17.68
C LYS A 42 -45.03 -34.25 16.29
N PRO A 43 -44.90 -35.09 15.25
CA PRO A 43 -44.81 -34.67 13.85
C PRO A 43 -46.20 -34.33 13.27
N LEU A 44 -46.25 -33.26 12.48
CA LEU A 44 -47.40 -32.93 11.62
C LEU A 44 -47.39 -33.81 10.36
N PRO A 45 -48.56 -34.25 9.86
CA PRO A 45 -48.67 -35.14 8.73
C PRO A 45 -48.46 -34.43 7.39
N ALA A 46 -47.86 -35.17 6.47
CA ALA A 46 -47.73 -34.83 5.06
C ALA A 46 -49.12 -34.65 4.42
N ALA A 47 -49.32 -33.51 3.77
CA ALA A 47 -50.49 -33.26 2.92
C ALA A 47 -50.04 -33.02 1.48
N SER A 48 -50.40 -34.00 0.65
CA SER A 48 -50.88 -33.92 -0.73
C SER A 48 -49.97 -33.32 -1.80
N ALA A 49 -49.55 -34.22 -2.70
CA ALA A 49 -48.97 -33.93 -4.00
C ALA A 49 -49.96 -33.16 -4.88
N ALA A 50 -49.66 -31.88 -5.13
CA ALA A 50 -50.27 -31.14 -6.22
C ALA A 50 -49.42 -31.32 -7.50
N THR A 51 -50.07 -31.80 -8.54
CA THR A 51 -49.58 -32.03 -9.90
C THR A 51 -48.94 -30.76 -10.48
N PRO A 52 -47.76 -30.82 -11.12
CA PRO A 52 -47.18 -29.64 -11.73
C PRO A 52 -47.98 -29.26 -12.99
N ARG A 53 -48.62 -28.09 -12.95
CA ARG A 53 -49.24 -27.45 -14.11
C ARG A 53 -48.12 -27.00 -15.05
N VAL A 54 -47.94 -27.70 -16.16
CA VAL A 54 -47.00 -27.34 -17.23
C VAL A 54 -47.46 -26.03 -17.86
N LEU A 55 -46.80 -24.93 -17.50
CA LEU A 55 -46.90 -23.65 -18.21
C LEU A 55 -46.18 -23.78 -19.56
N PRO A 56 -46.75 -23.30 -20.68
CA PRO A 56 -46.08 -23.36 -21.97
C PRO A 56 -44.80 -22.51 -21.93
N LEU A 57 -43.70 -23.09 -22.42
CA LEU A 57 -42.39 -22.45 -22.60
C LEU A 57 -42.55 -21.12 -23.34
N GLN A 58 -42.53 -20.02 -22.60
CA GLN A 58 -42.27 -18.71 -23.16
C GLN A 58 -40.84 -18.72 -23.68
N SER A 59 -40.72 -18.68 -25.01
CA SER A 59 -39.51 -18.38 -25.77
C SER A 59 -38.76 -17.24 -25.07
N SER A 60 -37.72 -17.60 -24.31
CA SER A 60 -36.76 -16.66 -23.76
C SER A 60 -36.01 -16.08 -24.95
N ARG A 61 -36.49 -14.96 -25.47
CA ARG A 61 -35.65 -14.06 -26.29
C ARG A 61 -34.48 -13.67 -25.39
N ASN A 62 -33.33 -14.28 -25.64
CA ASN A 62 -32.08 -13.83 -25.06
C ASN A 62 -31.98 -12.31 -25.28
N PRO A 63 -31.74 -11.51 -24.23
CA PRO A 63 -31.50 -10.09 -24.42
C PRO A 63 -30.29 -9.92 -25.35
N PRO A 64 -30.27 -8.85 -26.17
CA PRO A 64 -29.14 -8.60 -27.06
C PRO A 64 -27.86 -8.58 -26.24
N SER A 65 -26.85 -9.28 -26.75
CA SER A 65 -25.49 -9.33 -26.21
C SER A 65 -25.09 -7.95 -25.71
N GLN A 66 -24.76 -7.85 -24.42
CA GLN A 66 -24.23 -6.63 -23.81
C GLN A 66 -23.02 -6.17 -24.63
N ARG A 67 -23.30 -5.16 -25.44
CA ARG A 67 -22.39 -4.41 -26.28
C ARG A 67 -21.27 -3.87 -25.39
N ASN A 68 -20.07 -4.41 -25.57
CA ASN A 68 -18.77 -3.89 -25.12
C ASN A 68 -18.72 -3.27 -23.71
N SER A 69 -18.66 -4.12 -22.68
CA SER A 69 -18.13 -3.75 -21.36
C SER A 69 -16.60 -3.62 -21.38
N SER A 70 -16.04 -2.97 -22.42
CA SER A 70 -14.60 -2.74 -22.53
C SER A 70 -14.20 -1.54 -21.67
N ASN A 71 -13.50 -1.82 -20.56
CA ASN A 71 -12.69 -0.88 -19.78
C ASN A 71 -13.39 0.11 -18.80
N MET A 72 -14.44 -0.29 -18.07
CA MET A 72 -14.99 0.57 -17.01
C MET A 72 -14.04 0.81 -15.80
N GLY A 73 -12.88 0.16 -15.73
CA GLY A 73 -11.92 0.32 -14.62
C GLY A 73 -10.66 1.16 -14.92
N LEU A 74 -10.44 1.56 -16.18
CA LEU A 74 -9.25 2.31 -16.61
C LEU A 74 -9.69 3.70 -17.11
N ASN A 75 -9.43 4.73 -16.30
CA ASN A 75 -9.61 6.12 -16.69
C ASN A 75 -8.26 6.81 -16.90
N ILE A 76 -8.28 7.98 -17.53
CA ILE A 76 -7.06 8.74 -17.87
C ILE A 76 -6.22 9.08 -16.64
N PHE A 77 -6.85 9.37 -15.50
CA PHE A 77 -6.14 9.71 -14.26
C PHE A 77 -5.40 8.49 -13.69
N ARG A 78 -6.04 7.32 -13.71
CA ARG A 78 -5.41 6.05 -13.31
C ARG A 78 -4.23 5.71 -14.22
N ILE A 79 -4.41 5.80 -15.53
CA ILE A 79 -3.33 5.51 -16.49
C ILE A 79 -2.17 6.50 -16.30
N ALA A 80 -2.45 7.79 -16.15
CA ALA A 80 -1.43 8.81 -15.90
C ALA A 80 -0.70 8.56 -14.57
N ALA A 81 -1.41 8.14 -13.53
CA ALA A 81 -0.80 7.78 -12.26
C ALA A 81 0.12 6.56 -12.41
N ASP A 82 -0.36 5.48 -13.02
CA ASP A 82 0.42 4.25 -13.21
C ASP A 82 1.69 4.51 -14.04
N LEU A 83 1.59 5.35 -15.09
CA LEU A 83 2.73 5.80 -15.88
C LEU A 83 3.69 6.72 -15.10
N SER A 84 3.19 7.64 -14.28
CA SER A 84 4.02 8.48 -13.41
C SER A 84 4.79 7.62 -12.38
N HIS A 85 4.15 6.58 -11.86
CA HIS A 85 4.78 5.64 -10.95
C HIS A 85 5.91 4.87 -11.66
N LEU A 86 5.62 4.32 -12.85
CA LEU A 86 6.63 3.63 -13.66
C LEU A 86 7.79 4.56 -14.06
N ALA A 87 7.50 5.80 -14.44
CA ALA A 87 8.50 6.81 -14.77
C ALA A 87 9.42 7.08 -13.57
N SER A 88 8.89 7.15 -12.35
CA SER A 88 9.72 7.35 -11.15
C SER A 88 10.78 6.25 -10.96
N ILE A 89 10.40 4.99 -11.22
CA ILE A 89 11.29 3.84 -11.13
C ILE A 89 12.35 3.87 -12.22
N PHE A 90 11.97 4.21 -13.46
CA PHE A 90 12.92 4.34 -14.56
C PHE A 90 13.89 5.50 -14.37
N ILE A 91 13.45 6.63 -13.83
CA ILE A 91 14.35 7.76 -13.47
C ILE A 91 15.36 7.30 -12.42
N LEU A 92 14.92 6.58 -11.39
CA LEU A 92 15.81 6.05 -10.36
C LEU A 92 16.82 5.04 -10.92
N LEU A 93 16.36 4.09 -11.75
CA LEU A 93 17.26 3.13 -12.40
C LEU A 93 18.25 3.81 -13.33
N HIS A 94 17.79 4.76 -14.15
CA HIS A 94 18.63 5.55 -15.03
C HIS A 94 19.71 6.30 -14.23
N LYS A 95 19.33 6.94 -13.10
CA LYS A 95 20.27 7.58 -12.17
C LYS A 95 21.34 6.60 -11.71
N MET A 96 20.95 5.44 -11.21
CA MET A 96 21.87 4.46 -10.62
C MET A 96 22.86 3.92 -11.66
N VAL A 97 22.36 3.59 -12.86
CA VAL A 97 23.16 3.04 -13.95
C VAL A 97 24.10 4.08 -14.55
N GLN A 98 23.63 5.29 -14.83
CA GLN A 98 24.47 6.36 -15.39
C GLN A 98 25.57 6.81 -14.43
N MET A 99 25.25 6.90 -13.14
CA MET A 99 26.20 7.36 -12.11
C MET A 99 27.06 6.24 -11.54
N ASN A 100 26.79 4.97 -11.90
CA ASN A 100 27.38 3.78 -11.29
C ASN A 100 27.36 3.84 -9.74
N SER A 101 26.28 4.38 -9.17
CA SER A 101 26.23 4.72 -7.75
C SER A 101 24.79 4.78 -7.23
N CYS A 102 24.60 4.22 -6.04
CA CYS A 102 23.36 4.31 -5.27
C CYS A 102 23.43 5.33 -4.12
N SER A 103 24.49 6.15 -4.07
CA SER A 103 24.60 7.25 -3.09
C SER A 103 23.37 8.17 -3.15
N GLY A 104 22.91 8.63 -1.98
CA GLY A 104 21.71 9.47 -1.87
C GLY A 104 20.37 8.72 -1.90
N ILE A 105 20.37 7.39 -2.07
CA ILE A 105 19.15 6.56 -2.12
C ILE A 105 19.08 5.67 -0.87
N SER A 106 17.97 5.73 -0.15
CA SER A 106 17.71 4.90 1.04
C SER A 106 17.42 3.47 0.63
N PHE A 107 18.28 2.54 1.07
CA PHE A 107 18.06 1.11 0.92
C PHE A 107 16.78 0.67 1.63
N LYS A 108 16.52 1.22 2.82
CA LYS A 108 15.34 0.88 3.62
C LYS A 108 14.04 1.18 2.89
N SER A 109 13.91 2.36 2.26
CA SER A 109 12.73 2.67 1.44
C SER A 109 12.57 1.71 0.27
N GLN A 110 13.64 1.41 -0.46
CA GLN A 110 13.57 0.48 -1.59
C GLN A 110 13.18 -0.95 -1.16
N ALA A 111 13.66 -1.40 0.00
CA ALA A 111 13.30 -2.71 0.55
C ALA A 111 11.83 -2.74 0.99
N LEU A 112 11.31 -1.66 1.57
CA LEU A 112 9.90 -1.54 1.92
C LEU A 112 9.01 -1.56 0.67
N TYR A 113 9.37 -0.85 -0.40
CA TYR A 113 8.63 -0.91 -1.67
C TYR A 113 8.63 -2.31 -2.29
N LEU A 114 9.75 -3.04 -2.24
CA LEU A 114 9.77 -4.42 -2.69
C LEU A 114 8.79 -5.27 -1.88
N PHE A 115 8.79 -5.10 -0.55
CA PHE A 115 7.90 -5.84 0.33
C PHE A 115 6.41 -5.51 0.08
N VAL A 116 6.10 -4.24 -0.19
CA VAL A 116 4.76 -3.81 -0.64
C VAL A 116 4.36 -4.56 -1.91
N TYR A 117 5.19 -4.60 -2.96
CA TYR A 117 4.80 -5.24 -4.22
C TYR A 117 4.64 -6.76 -4.09
N VAL A 118 5.53 -7.42 -3.33
CA VAL A 118 5.43 -8.86 -3.09
C VAL A 118 4.16 -9.22 -2.33
N THR A 119 3.79 -8.44 -1.31
CA THR A 119 2.59 -8.69 -0.51
C THR A 119 1.29 -8.28 -1.22
N ARG A 120 1.34 -7.29 -2.11
CA ARG A 120 0.18 -6.81 -2.86
C ARG A 120 -0.20 -7.71 -4.04
N TYR A 121 0.80 -8.23 -4.75
CA TYR A 121 0.61 -8.89 -6.04
C TYR A 121 0.69 -10.42 -5.95
N LEU A 122 0.18 -11.00 -4.85
CA LEU A 122 0.12 -12.45 -4.65
C LEU A 122 -0.76 -13.16 -5.69
N ASP A 123 -1.68 -12.42 -6.31
CA ASP A 123 -2.58 -12.83 -7.38
C ASP A 123 -1.97 -12.70 -8.79
N LEU A 124 -0.63 -12.57 -8.90
CA LEU A 124 0.07 -12.36 -10.17
C LEU A 124 -0.35 -13.35 -11.26
N PHE A 125 -0.32 -14.65 -10.95
CA PHE A 125 -0.64 -15.72 -11.89
C PHE A 125 -2.14 -15.90 -12.16
N SER A 126 -3.00 -15.22 -11.40
CA SER A 126 -4.46 -15.25 -11.56
C SER A 126 -5.00 -13.95 -12.18
N THR A 127 -4.13 -13.04 -12.59
CA THR A 127 -4.51 -11.74 -13.15
C THR A 127 -4.93 -11.89 -14.61
N GLU A 128 -6.20 -11.62 -14.91
CA GLU A 128 -6.75 -11.76 -16.28
C GLU A 128 -6.34 -10.61 -17.22
N SER A 129 -6.21 -9.40 -16.69
CA SER A 129 -5.90 -8.22 -17.49
C SER A 129 -4.40 -8.15 -17.81
N ILE A 130 -4.05 -8.24 -19.09
CA ILE A 130 -2.67 -8.10 -19.58
C ILE A 130 -2.04 -6.80 -19.10
N TYR A 131 -2.79 -5.69 -19.09
CA TYR A 131 -2.31 -4.41 -18.58
C TYR A 131 -1.83 -4.53 -17.12
N ASN A 132 -2.68 -5.04 -16.23
CA ASN A 132 -2.32 -5.20 -14.82
C ASN A 132 -1.18 -6.22 -14.65
N LEU A 133 -1.19 -7.33 -15.40
CA LEU A 133 -0.13 -8.34 -15.34
C LEU A 133 1.25 -7.74 -15.68
N VAL A 134 1.33 -6.98 -16.78
CA VAL A 134 2.57 -6.33 -17.22
C VAL A 134 3.07 -5.34 -16.17
N PHE A 135 2.20 -4.49 -15.62
CA PHE A 135 2.59 -3.55 -14.56
C PHE A 135 3.07 -4.25 -13.28
N LYS A 136 2.40 -5.32 -12.85
CA LYS A 136 2.85 -6.10 -11.68
C LYS A 136 4.24 -6.70 -11.88
N ILE A 137 4.49 -7.31 -13.05
CA ILE A 137 5.81 -7.86 -13.41
C ILE A 137 6.87 -6.76 -13.44
N MET A 138 6.58 -5.63 -14.10
CA MET A 138 7.50 -4.50 -14.17
C MET A 138 7.83 -3.96 -12.77
N PHE A 139 6.84 -3.75 -11.90
CA PHE A 139 7.06 -3.23 -10.55
C PHE A 139 7.90 -4.18 -9.69
N ILE A 140 7.56 -5.48 -9.66
CA ILE A 140 8.35 -6.45 -8.88
C ILE A 140 9.77 -6.58 -9.45
N GLY A 141 9.89 -6.74 -10.77
CA GLY A 141 11.17 -6.97 -11.44
C GLY A 141 12.12 -5.78 -11.32
N SER A 142 11.62 -4.57 -11.59
CA SER A 142 12.43 -3.34 -11.47
C SER A 142 12.83 -3.05 -10.02
N GLN A 143 11.94 -3.26 -9.06
CA GLN A 143 12.25 -3.06 -7.64
C GLN A 143 13.27 -4.10 -7.15
N GLY A 144 13.13 -5.35 -7.57
CA GLY A 144 14.14 -6.40 -7.31
C GLY A 144 15.49 -6.05 -7.93
N TYR A 145 15.50 -5.49 -9.15
CA TYR A 145 16.73 -5.04 -9.80
C TYR A 145 17.38 -3.85 -9.08
N ILE A 146 16.61 -2.87 -8.59
CA ILE A 146 17.12 -1.78 -7.74
C ILE A 146 17.81 -2.37 -6.50
N ILE A 147 17.17 -3.30 -5.80
CA ILE A 147 17.77 -3.95 -4.63
C ILE A 147 19.07 -4.67 -5.01
N TYR A 148 19.08 -5.44 -6.10
CA TYR A 148 20.28 -6.10 -6.61
C TYR A 148 21.42 -5.10 -6.87
N LEU A 149 21.13 -3.96 -7.52
CA LEU A 149 22.13 -2.93 -7.76
C LEU A 149 22.69 -2.37 -6.43
N MET A 150 21.84 -2.15 -5.43
CA MET A 150 22.27 -1.63 -4.11
C MET A 150 23.05 -2.65 -3.27
N THR A 151 22.75 -3.95 -3.39
CA THR A 151 23.42 -5.00 -2.58
C THR A 151 24.64 -5.59 -3.24
N ASN A 152 24.79 -5.44 -4.57
CA ASN A 152 25.85 -6.07 -5.33
C ASN A 152 26.67 -5.01 -6.09
N ALA A 153 26.18 -4.55 -7.25
CA ALA A 153 26.95 -3.74 -8.20
C ALA A 153 27.46 -2.42 -7.60
N TYR A 154 26.61 -1.73 -6.82
CA TYR A 154 26.87 -0.41 -6.26
C TYR A 154 26.94 -0.43 -4.74
N LYS A 155 27.08 -1.62 -4.12
CA LYS A 155 27.22 -1.78 -2.67
C LYS A 155 28.23 -0.84 -2.01
N PRO A 156 29.44 -0.60 -2.58
CA PRO A 156 30.42 0.29 -1.97
C PRO A 156 29.97 1.76 -1.85
N THR A 157 28.97 2.17 -2.65
CA THR A 157 28.43 3.54 -2.64
C THR A 157 27.24 3.72 -1.70
N ASN A 158 26.76 2.63 -1.10
CA ASN A 158 25.69 2.64 -0.11
C ASN A 158 26.30 2.84 1.28
N ASP A 159 26.12 4.02 1.86
CA ASP A 159 26.55 4.29 3.24
C ASP A 159 25.42 3.96 4.23
N PRO A 160 25.54 2.90 5.06
CA PRO A 160 24.50 2.56 6.02
C PRO A 160 24.33 3.58 7.15
N ASN A 161 25.33 4.44 7.38
CA ASN A 161 25.32 5.40 8.49
C ASN A 161 24.38 6.60 8.22
N VAL A 162 24.07 6.88 6.96
CA VAL A 162 23.10 7.91 6.59
C VAL A 162 21.66 7.38 6.65
N ASP A 163 21.44 6.10 6.33
CA ASP A 163 20.11 5.46 6.36
C ASP A 163 19.77 4.90 7.75
N THR A 164 19.59 5.78 8.74
CA THR A 164 19.42 5.42 10.17
C THR A 164 17.98 5.23 10.62
N PHE A 165 17.01 5.32 9.71
CA PHE A 165 15.58 5.24 10.04
C PHE A 165 15.17 3.86 10.60
N ARG A 166 14.34 3.82 11.65
CA ARG A 166 13.87 2.58 12.28
C ARG A 166 12.60 2.04 11.61
N VAL A 167 12.77 1.17 10.62
CA VAL A 167 11.66 0.60 9.82
C VAL A 167 10.70 -0.30 10.59
N GLN A 168 11.09 -0.78 11.78
CA GLN A 168 10.25 -1.63 12.61
C GLN A 168 8.94 -0.94 12.99
N TYR A 169 8.97 0.38 13.20
CA TYR A 169 7.77 1.16 13.51
C TYR A 169 6.80 1.22 12.33
N LEU A 170 7.30 1.30 11.10
CA LEU A 170 6.47 1.32 9.90
C LEU A 170 5.83 -0.05 9.64
N LEU A 171 6.64 -1.10 9.74
CA LEU A 171 6.17 -2.49 9.59
C LEU A 171 5.14 -2.84 10.66
N GLY A 172 5.42 -2.51 11.93
CA GLY A 172 4.51 -2.74 13.04
C GLY A 172 3.20 -1.96 12.90
N GLY A 173 3.27 -0.66 12.58
CA GLY A 173 2.09 0.18 12.37
C GLY A 173 1.20 -0.32 11.22
N ALA A 174 1.81 -0.64 10.07
CA ALA A 174 1.08 -1.19 8.93
C ALA A 174 0.46 -2.56 9.23
N ALA A 175 1.16 -3.43 9.96
CA ALA A 175 0.64 -4.74 10.36
C ALA A 175 -0.54 -4.62 11.32
N VAL A 176 -0.45 -3.74 12.33
CA VAL A 176 -1.55 -3.49 13.27
C VAL A 176 -2.78 -2.98 12.53
N LEU A 177 -2.64 -1.98 11.65
CA LEU A 177 -3.77 -1.44 10.89
C LEU A 177 -4.40 -2.48 9.95
N ALA A 178 -3.58 -3.33 9.30
CA ALA A 178 -4.06 -4.38 8.41
C ALA A 178 -4.85 -5.48 9.13
N ILE A 179 -4.48 -5.81 10.37
CA ILE A 179 -5.17 -6.82 11.18
C ILE A 179 -6.45 -6.25 11.79
N LEU A 180 -6.43 -4.98 12.22
CA LEU A 180 -7.59 -4.34 12.83
C LEU A 180 -8.68 -4.01 11.82
N PHE A 181 -8.31 -3.61 10.60
CA PHE A 181 -9.25 -3.09 9.61
C PHE A 181 -9.19 -3.73 8.22
N PRO A 182 -9.22 -5.08 8.07
CA PRO A 182 -9.36 -5.69 6.75
C PRO A 182 -10.83 -5.69 6.29
N TYR A 183 -11.08 -5.69 4.98
CA TYR A 183 -12.44 -5.90 4.45
C TYR A 183 -12.97 -7.32 4.71
N LYS A 184 -12.07 -8.30 4.68
CA LYS A 184 -12.32 -9.71 4.96
C LYS A 184 -11.13 -10.27 5.72
N TYR A 185 -11.38 -11.11 6.71
CA TYR A 185 -10.33 -11.78 7.47
C TYR A 185 -9.78 -13.00 6.71
N THR A 186 -9.23 -12.77 5.52
CA THR A 186 -8.45 -13.75 4.75
C THR A 186 -7.00 -13.30 4.68
N ILE A 187 -6.08 -14.24 4.57
CA ILE A 187 -4.64 -13.92 4.52
C ILE A 187 -4.33 -12.95 3.36
N SER A 188 -4.90 -13.20 2.18
CA SER A 188 -4.69 -12.35 1.00
C SER A 188 -5.20 -10.93 1.20
N GLU A 189 -6.36 -10.75 1.83
CA GLU A 189 -6.94 -9.43 2.07
C GLU A 189 -6.17 -8.66 3.15
N ILE A 190 -5.71 -9.36 4.20
CA ILE A 190 -4.86 -8.76 5.24
C ILE A 190 -3.51 -8.34 4.64
N LEU A 191 -2.89 -9.17 3.79
CA LEU A 191 -1.63 -8.83 3.10
C LEU A 191 -1.82 -7.68 2.10
N TRP A 192 -2.96 -7.64 1.41
CA TRP A 192 -3.32 -6.52 0.56
C TRP A 192 -3.46 -5.22 1.38
N ALA A 193 -4.24 -5.22 2.47
CA ALA A 193 -4.41 -4.06 3.35
C ALA A 193 -3.06 -3.62 3.97
N PHE A 194 -2.25 -4.59 4.42
CA PHE A 194 -0.89 -4.36 4.91
C PHE A 194 -0.04 -3.63 3.88
N SER A 195 -0.06 -4.09 2.63
CA SER A 195 0.71 -3.45 1.56
C SER A 195 0.30 -1.99 1.35
N ILE A 196 -1.00 -1.67 1.45
CA ILE A 196 -1.55 -0.32 1.27
C ILE A 196 -1.07 0.60 2.41
N TRP A 197 -1.21 0.16 3.66
CA TRP A 197 -0.72 0.91 4.81
C TRP A 197 0.80 1.10 4.77
N LEU A 198 1.56 0.05 4.46
CA LEU A 198 3.01 0.12 4.43
C LEU A 198 3.51 1.07 3.33
N GLU A 199 2.91 1.02 2.14
CA GLU A 199 3.30 1.90 1.04
C GLU A 199 3.10 3.38 1.37
N SER A 200 2.05 3.70 2.12
CA SER A 200 1.77 5.09 2.50
C SER A 200 2.91 5.75 3.25
N VAL A 201 3.72 4.95 3.96
CA VAL A 201 4.84 5.41 4.81
C VAL A 201 6.21 4.92 4.33
N ALA A 202 6.29 4.11 3.27
CA ALA A 202 7.53 3.49 2.79
C ALA A 202 8.60 4.50 2.34
N ILE A 203 8.19 5.73 2.00
CA ILE A 203 9.10 6.81 1.60
C ILE A 203 9.83 7.49 2.77
N LEU A 204 9.38 7.29 4.02
CA LEU A 204 9.92 8.01 5.17
C LEU A 204 11.43 7.85 5.37
N PRO A 205 12.04 6.66 5.25
CA PRO A 205 13.50 6.51 5.32
C PRO A 205 14.24 7.39 4.30
N GLN A 206 13.78 7.45 3.05
CA GLN A 206 14.35 8.30 2.00
C GLN A 206 14.24 9.79 2.33
N LEU A 207 13.07 10.26 2.79
CA LEU A 207 12.87 11.66 3.15
C LEU A 207 13.73 12.06 4.36
N PHE A 208 13.84 11.17 5.34
CA PHE A 208 14.68 11.36 6.53
C PHE A 208 16.16 11.46 6.15
N MET A 209 16.63 10.58 5.27
CA MET A 209 18.00 10.60 4.75
C MET A 209 18.32 11.92 4.04
N LEU A 210 17.42 12.42 3.19
CA LEU A 210 17.62 13.69 2.47
C LEU A 210 17.69 14.93 3.38
N GLN A 211 16.95 14.92 4.50
CA GLN A 211 17.02 16.03 5.46
C GLN A 211 18.36 16.05 6.17
N ARG A 212 18.86 14.87 6.53
CA ARG A 212 20.14 14.74 7.22
C ARG A 212 21.32 15.12 6.34
N THR A 213 21.28 14.79 5.05
CA THR A 213 22.35 15.14 4.10
C THR A 213 22.27 16.59 3.62
N GLY A 214 21.13 17.26 3.77
CA GLY A 214 20.96 18.69 3.45
C GLY A 214 20.99 19.05 1.97
N GLU A 215 21.38 18.13 1.09
CA GLU A 215 21.37 18.27 -0.37
C GLU A 215 20.86 16.97 -1.02
N ALA A 216 20.10 17.13 -2.11
CA ALA A 216 19.71 16.02 -2.98
C ALA A 216 20.14 16.33 -4.42
N GLU A 217 20.60 15.31 -5.13
CA GLU A 217 20.84 15.41 -6.57
C GLU A 217 19.53 15.75 -7.31
N THR A 218 19.64 16.55 -8.37
CA THR A 218 18.47 16.95 -9.18
C THR A 218 17.70 15.74 -9.69
N ILE A 219 18.39 14.69 -10.14
CA ILE A 219 17.77 13.46 -10.67
C ILE A 219 16.98 12.72 -9.57
N THR A 220 17.55 12.60 -8.36
CA THR A 220 16.83 12.06 -7.18
C THR A 220 15.56 12.84 -6.90
N THR A 221 15.60 14.15 -7.10
CA THR A 221 14.45 15.01 -6.87
C THR A 221 13.35 14.82 -7.94
N HIS A 222 13.72 14.58 -9.20
CA HIS A 222 12.76 14.21 -10.26
C HIS A 222 12.12 12.83 -10.02
N TYR A 223 12.90 11.85 -9.55
CA TYR A 223 12.38 10.54 -9.13
C TYR A 223 11.29 10.71 -8.06
N LEU A 224 11.61 11.44 -6.99
CA LEU A 224 10.68 11.69 -5.88
C LEU A 224 9.45 12.49 -6.32
N PHE A 225 9.61 13.43 -7.25
CA PHE A 225 8.49 14.18 -7.80
C PHE A 225 7.55 13.30 -8.61
N ALA A 226 8.07 12.45 -9.50
CA ALA A 226 7.26 11.49 -10.25
C ALA A 226 6.57 10.47 -9.32
N LEU A 227 7.27 10.04 -8.25
CA LEU A 227 6.74 9.15 -7.23
C LEU A 227 5.67 9.83 -6.36
N GLY A 228 5.81 11.12 -6.04
CA GLY A 228 4.71 11.84 -5.37
C GLY A 228 3.52 12.05 -6.30
N SER A 229 3.80 12.40 -7.56
CA SER A 229 2.79 12.81 -8.54
C SER A 229 1.81 11.69 -8.86
N TYR A 230 2.27 10.43 -8.89
CA TYR A 230 1.34 9.33 -9.10
C TYR A 230 0.26 9.28 -8.01
N ARG A 231 0.61 9.53 -6.74
CA ARG A 231 -0.37 9.56 -5.64
C ARG A 231 -1.33 10.73 -5.77
N ALA A 232 -0.82 11.91 -6.11
CA ALA A 232 -1.65 13.06 -6.39
C ALA A 232 -2.64 12.80 -7.53
N LEU A 233 -2.24 12.07 -8.58
CA LEU A 233 -3.09 11.68 -9.71
C LEU A 233 -4.13 10.60 -9.35
N TYR A 234 -3.91 9.82 -8.30
CA TYR A 234 -4.91 8.87 -7.80
C TYR A 234 -6.11 9.55 -7.12
N ILE A 235 -5.94 10.77 -6.59
CA ILE A 235 -7.04 11.56 -5.97
C ILE A 235 -8.14 11.89 -6.99
N PRO A 236 -7.87 12.56 -8.13
CA PRO A 236 -8.90 12.83 -9.13
C PRO A 236 -9.44 11.53 -9.74
N ASN A 237 -8.65 10.44 -9.79
CA ASN A 237 -9.17 9.12 -10.12
C ASN A 237 -10.27 8.67 -9.14
N TRP A 238 -10.05 8.73 -7.82
CA TRP A 238 -11.08 8.34 -6.84
C TRP A 238 -12.34 9.19 -6.96
N ILE A 239 -12.16 10.51 -7.13
CA ILE A 239 -13.26 11.46 -7.34
C ILE A 239 -14.05 11.09 -8.61
N TYR A 240 -13.35 10.89 -9.73
CA TYR A 240 -13.97 10.53 -11.00
C TYR A 240 -14.78 9.24 -10.87
N ARG A 241 -14.21 8.20 -10.26
CA ARG A 241 -14.89 6.91 -10.10
C ARG A 241 -16.11 7.00 -9.19
N TYR A 242 -16.06 7.83 -8.14
CA TYR A 242 -17.21 8.06 -7.26
C TYR A 242 -18.42 8.64 -8.00
N PHE A 243 -18.20 9.57 -8.94
CA PHE A 243 -19.29 10.21 -9.70
C PHE A 243 -19.68 9.46 -10.97
N ALA A 244 -18.71 8.84 -11.66
CA ALA A 244 -18.92 8.24 -12.98
C ALA A 244 -19.33 6.76 -12.92
N GLU A 245 -19.08 6.05 -11.82
CA GLU A 245 -19.41 4.62 -11.66
C GLU A 245 -20.46 4.43 -10.54
N PRO A 246 -21.77 4.43 -10.84
CA PRO A 246 -22.83 4.37 -9.81
C PRO A 246 -22.79 3.13 -8.90
N SER A 247 -22.23 2.02 -9.37
CA SER A 247 -22.08 0.77 -8.62
C SER A 247 -20.72 0.63 -7.91
N HIS A 248 -19.82 1.60 -8.08
CA HIS A 248 -18.48 1.54 -7.49
C HIS A 248 -18.53 1.91 -6.01
N LYS A 249 -18.07 0.98 -5.17
CA LYS A 249 -17.92 1.23 -3.73
C LYS A 249 -16.52 1.84 -3.47
N PRO A 250 -16.43 3.03 -2.85
CA PRO A 250 -15.16 3.63 -2.51
C PRO A 250 -14.35 2.75 -1.58
N ASP A 251 -13.08 2.53 -1.94
CA ASP A 251 -12.11 1.85 -1.10
C ASP A 251 -11.55 2.82 -0.07
N TRP A 252 -12.15 2.84 1.11
CA TRP A 252 -11.78 3.76 2.18
C TRP A 252 -10.34 3.52 2.68
N ILE A 253 -9.82 2.27 2.63
CA ILE A 253 -8.44 1.97 3.05
C ILE A 253 -7.47 2.65 2.07
N ALA A 254 -7.69 2.45 0.77
CA ALA A 254 -6.88 3.07 -0.28
C ALA A 254 -6.94 4.60 -0.26
N ILE A 255 -8.12 5.18 -0.01
CA ILE A 255 -8.31 6.63 0.07
C ILE A 255 -7.55 7.20 1.27
N ILE A 256 -7.76 6.67 2.48
CA ILE A 256 -7.10 7.21 3.69
C ILE A 256 -5.59 7.06 3.60
N ALA A 257 -5.11 5.85 3.26
CA ALA A 257 -3.67 5.61 3.12
C ALA A 257 -3.05 6.49 2.02
N GLY A 258 -3.75 6.67 0.90
CA GLY A 258 -3.28 7.52 -0.19
C GLY A 258 -3.29 9.02 0.15
N LEU A 259 -4.23 9.49 0.97
CA LEU A 259 -4.21 10.86 1.52
C LEU A 259 -3.03 11.05 2.47
N VAL A 260 -2.78 10.11 3.40
CA VAL A 260 -1.60 10.13 4.29
C VAL A 260 -0.33 10.21 3.45
N GLN A 261 -0.21 9.37 2.43
CA GLN A 261 0.94 9.36 1.54
C GLN A 261 1.11 10.70 0.81
N THR A 262 0.03 11.27 0.28
CA THR A 262 0.07 12.57 -0.42
C THR A 262 0.50 13.70 0.51
N VAL A 263 0.01 13.70 1.76
CA VAL A 263 0.42 14.67 2.79
C VAL A 263 1.90 14.54 3.10
N LEU A 264 2.45 13.33 3.21
CA LEU A 264 3.89 13.13 3.41
C LEU A 264 4.74 13.70 2.26
N TYR A 265 4.25 13.66 1.02
CA TYR A 265 4.91 14.28 -0.14
C TYR A 265 4.72 15.79 -0.25
N SER A 266 3.74 16.39 0.43
CA SER A 266 3.38 17.80 0.25
C SER A 266 4.53 18.78 0.55
N ASP A 267 5.25 18.56 1.65
CA ASP A 267 6.40 19.39 2.03
C ASP A 267 7.54 19.25 1.02
N PHE A 268 7.77 18.04 0.51
CA PHE A 268 8.72 17.79 -0.57
C PHE A 268 8.33 18.53 -1.86
N PHE A 269 7.06 18.50 -2.26
CA PHE A 269 6.57 19.23 -3.44
C PHE A 269 6.76 20.74 -3.32
N TYR A 270 6.50 21.29 -2.13
CA TYR A 270 6.71 22.70 -1.87
C TYR A 270 8.19 23.10 -2.06
N VAL A 271 9.12 22.32 -1.50
CA VAL A 271 10.57 22.59 -1.68
C VAL A 271 10.99 22.38 -3.13
N TYR A 272 10.49 21.34 -3.79
CA TYR A 272 10.77 21.06 -5.20
C TYR A 272 10.38 22.23 -6.11
N TYR A 273 9.13 22.70 -5.99
CA TYR A 273 8.61 23.79 -6.80
C TYR A 273 9.37 25.10 -6.57
N THR A 274 9.68 25.41 -5.31
CA THR A 274 10.33 26.68 -4.95
C THR A 274 11.82 26.74 -5.27
N LYS A 275 12.51 25.59 -5.26
CA LYS A 275 13.97 25.52 -5.46
C LYS A 275 14.35 24.99 -6.84
N VAL A 276 13.86 23.83 -7.25
CA VAL A 276 14.35 23.13 -8.44
C VAL A 276 13.82 23.73 -9.73
N LEU A 277 12.51 24.02 -9.81
CA LEU A 277 11.93 24.66 -11.00
C LEU A 277 12.45 26.09 -11.23
N LYS A 278 13.02 26.72 -10.20
CA LYS A 278 13.66 28.04 -10.29
C LYS A 278 15.18 27.97 -10.53
N GLY A 279 15.71 26.78 -10.85
CA GLY A 279 17.14 26.57 -11.12
C GLY A 279 18.05 26.71 -9.90
N LYS A 280 17.50 26.69 -8.68
CA LYS A 280 18.27 26.77 -7.43
C LYS A 280 18.60 25.36 -6.94
N LYS A 281 19.74 25.20 -6.27
CA LYS A 281 20.12 23.92 -5.64
C LYS A 281 19.04 23.46 -4.64
N PHE A 282 18.68 22.19 -4.69
CA PHE A 282 17.73 21.59 -3.75
C PHE A 282 18.39 21.46 -2.37
N LYS A 283 17.83 22.15 -1.38
CA LYS A 283 18.20 22.01 0.03
C LYS A 283 16.91 21.91 0.85
N LEU A 284 16.79 20.85 1.64
CA LEU A 284 15.72 20.75 2.62
C LEU A 284 16.10 21.60 3.84
N PRO A 285 15.15 22.31 4.48
CA PRO A 285 15.43 22.95 5.75
C PRO A 285 15.70 21.85 6.78
N VAL A 286 16.93 21.87 7.32
CA VAL A 286 17.42 21.06 8.44
C VAL A 286 16.66 21.37 9.72
#